data_AF-A0A8H4TJT7-F1
#
_entry.id   AF-A0A8H4TJT7-F1
#
_cell.length_a   1.000
_cell.length_b   1.000
_cell.length_c   1.000
_cell.angle_alpha   90.00
_cell.angle_beta   90.00
_cell.angle_gamma   90.00
#
_symmetry.space_group_name_H-M   'P 1'
#
loop_
_entity.id
_entity.type
_entity.pdbx_description
1 polymer ?
#
loop_
_entity_poly.entity_id
_entity_poly.type
_entity_poly.pdbx_seq_one_letter_code
_entity_poly.pdbx_strand_id
1 'polypeptide(L)' 'MATAPSGYSINVNDPGLISLVNKLQDVFSTVGVQNPIDLPQIAVVGSQSSGKSSVLENIVGRD' A
#
# COMPACT_ATOMS: atom_id res chain seq x y z
N MET A 1 18.58 28.21 4.08
CA MET A 1 18.72 26.74 4.11
C MET A 1 17.40 26.14 3.65
N ALA A 2 17.32 25.70 2.39
CA ALA A 2 16.13 25.02 1.89
C ALA A 2 16.05 23.65 2.56
N THR A 3 14.97 23.40 3.30
CA THR A 3 14.71 22.06 3.86
C THR A 3 14.51 21.11 2.68
N ALA A 4 15.25 20.01 2.62
CA ALA A 4 15.03 18.98 1.61
C ALA A 4 13.59 18.45 1.74
N PRO A 5 12.88 18.13 0.64
CA PRO A 5 11.60 17.47 0.74
C PRO A 5 11.82 16.16 1.49
N SER A 6 11.25 16.07 2.70
CA SER A 6 11.23 14.88 3.52
C SER A 6 10.85 13.69 2.63
N GLY A 7 11.72 12.68 2.61
CA GLY A 7 11.60 11.52 1.74
C GLY A 7 10.19 10.96 1.77
N TYR A 8 9.66 10.63 0.60
CA TYR A 8 8.35 10.02 0.41
C TYR A 8 8.32 8.69 1.18
N SER A 9 7.78 8.70 2.41
CA SER A 9 7.56 7.47 3.17
C SER A 9 6.30 6.80 2.65
N ILE A 10 6.44 5.98 1.60
CA ILE A 10 5.32 5.19 1.06
C ILE A 10 5.01 4.07 2.04
N ASN A 11 3.85 4.15 2.69
CA ASN A 11 3.25 3.08 3.49
C ASN A 11 2.08 2.48 2.68
N VAL A 12 1.74 1.21 2.92
CA VAL A 12 0.52 0.58 2.35
C VAL A 12 -0.76 1.36 2.69
N ASN A 13 -0.76 2.13 3.78
CA ASN A 13 -1.87 2.99 4.19
C ASN A 13 -1.71 4.47 3.80
N ASP A 14 -0.83 4.80 2.85
CA ASP A 14 -0.63 6.18 2.42
C ASP A 14 -1.94 6.80 1.87
N PRO A 15 -2.46 7.89 2.47
CA PRO A 15 -3.71 8.51 2.03
C PRO A 15 -3.64 9.03 0.59
N GLY A 16 -2.44 9.43 0.13
CA GLY A 16 -2.19 9.87 -1.25
C GLY A 16 -2.40 8.73 -2.24
N LEU A 17 -1.80 7.56 -1.97
CA LEU A 17 -1.95 6.35 -2.76
C LEU A 17 -3.40 5.87 -2.81
N ILE A 18 -4.09 5.83 -1.66
CA ILE A 18 -5.51 5.44 -1.59
C ILE A 18 -6.37 6.37 -2.45
N SER A 19 -6.18 7.69 -2.31
CA SER A 19 -6.94 8.67 -3.08
C SER A 19 -6.68 8.58 -4.58
N LEU A 20 -5.44 8.29 -4.97
CA LEU A 20 -5.06 8.12 -6.38
C LEU A 20 -5.70 6.87 -6.98
N VAL A 21 -5.61 5.72 -6.28
CA VAL A 21 -6.19 4.45 -6.72
C VAL A 21 -7.71 4.58 -6.85
N ASN A 22 -8.40 5.19 -5.88
CA ASN A 22 -9.84 5.41 -5.96
C ASN A 22 -10.23 6.25 -7.19
N LYS A 23 -9.51 7.35 -7.47
CA LYS A 23 -9.77 8.16 -8.67
C LYS A 23 -9.60 7.37 -9.97
N LEU A 24 -8.59 6.49 -10.04
CA LEU A 24 -8.39 5.64 -11.20
C LEU A 24 -9.53 4.61 -11.34
N GLN A 25 -9.97 4.01 -10.23
CA GLN A 25 -11.11 3.08 -10.23
C GLN A 25 -12.40 3.76 -10.71
N ASP A 26 -12.65 5.02 -10.31
CA ASP A 26 -13.80 5.80 -10.78
C ASP A 26 -13.74 6.03 -12.30
N VAL A 27 -12.56 6.38 -12.82
CA VAL A 27 -12.33 6.55 -14.27
C VAL A 27 -12.54 5.24 -15.02
N PHE A 28 -11.98 4.12 -14.54
CA PHE A 28 -12.14 2.82 -15.21
C PHE A 28 -13.59 2.34 -15.22
N SER A 29 -14.31 2.55 -14.11
CA SER A 29 -15.74 2.24 -14.00
C SER A 29 -16.58 3.06 -14.98
N THR A 30 -16.22 4.33 -15.20
CA THR A 30 -16.91 5.22 -16.15
C THR A 30 -16.68 4.81 -17.61
N VAL A 31 -15.50 4.28 -17.94
CA VAL A 31 -15.14 3.86 -19.31
C VAL A 31 -15.60 2.42 -19.60
N GLY A 32 -16.19 1.72 -18.62
CA GLY A 32 -16.67 0.34 -18.77
C GLY A 32 -15.54 -0.70 -18.80
N VAL A 33 -14.35 -0.31 -18.34
CA VAL A 33 -13.17 -1.20 -18.24
C VAL A 33 -13.19 -1.83 -16.85
N GLN A 34 -13.11 -3.15 -16.79
CA GLN A 34 -12.95 -3.87 -15.52
C GLN A 34 -11.70 -3.36 -14.80
N ASN A 35 -11.80 -3.11 -13.48
CA ASN A 35 -10.73 -2.50 -12.69
C ASN A 35 -9.37 -3.18 -12.98
N PRO A 36 -8.44 -2.50 -13.69
CA PRO A 36 -7.18 -3.10 -14.11
C PRO A 36 -6.12 -3.08 -13.01
N ILE A 37 -6.44 -2.53 -11.83
CA ILE A 37 -5.50 -2.39 -10.72
C ILE A 37 -5.44 -3.71 -9.95
N ASP A 38 -4.48 -4.55 -10.32
CA ASP A 38 -4.09 -5.74 -9.55
C ASP A 38 -2.98 -5.37 -8.56
N LEU A 39 -3.30 -5.38 -7.27
CA LEU A 39 -2.34 -5.06 -6.21
C LEU A 39 -1.55 -6.32 -5.83
N PRO A 40 -0.21 -6.24 -5.71
CA PRO A 40 0.61 -7.40 -5.38
C PRO A 40 0.32 -7.88 -3.95
N GLN A 41 0.42 -9.19 -3.74
CA GLN A 41 0.29 -9.80 -2.42
C GLN A 41 1.61 -9.69 -1.65
N ILE A 42 1.52 -9.43 -0.34
CA ILE A 42 2.65 -9.45 0.58
C ILE A 42 2.57 -10.73 1.39
N ALA A 43 3.60 -11.58 1.29
CA ALA A 43 3.73 -12.81 2.06
C ALA A 43 5.03 -12.80 2.87
N VAL A 44 4.99 -13.39 4.06
CA VAL A 44 6.16 -13.50 4.95
C VAL A 44 6.50 -14.97 5.15
N VAL A 45 7.77 -15.32 4.89
CA VAL A 45 8.30 -16.68 5.00
C VAL A 45 9.50 -16.69 5.95
N GLY A 46 9.59 -17.69 6.83
CA GLY A 46 10.65 -17.77 7.83
C GLY A 46 10.43 -18.89 8.85
N SER A 47 11.43 -19.14 9.69
CA SER A 47 11.36 -20.20 10.71
C SER A 47 10.30 -19.92 11.79
N GLN A 48 10.04 -20.92 12.64
CA GLN A 48 9.15 -20.74 13.79
C GLN A 48 9.69 -19.62 14.69
N SER A 49 8.80 -18.79 15.25
CA SER A 49 9.15 -17.71 16.18
C SER A 49 9.99 -16.53 15.61
N SER A 50 10.30 -16.50 14.30
CA SER A 50 11.03 -15.38 13.67
C SER A 50 10.27 -14.05 13.56
N GLY A 51 9.14 -13.89 14.24
CA GLY A 51 8.37 -12.64 14.22
C GLY A 51 7.53 -12.40 12.95
N LYS A 52 7.17 -13.45 12.19
CA LYS A 52 6.40 -13.33 10.94
C LYS A 52 5.09 -12.54 11.08
N SER A 53 4.34 -12.80 12.15
CA SER A 53 3.10 -12.08 12.46
C SER A 53 3.38 -10.60 12.75
N SER A 54 4.36 -10.32 13.61
CA SER A 54 4.78 -8.95 13.93
C SER A 54 5.29 -8.18 12.71
N VAL A 55 5.92 -8.83 11.73
CA VAL A 55 6.32 -8.15 10.48
C VAL A 55 5.09 -7.74 9.68
N LEU A 56 4.07 -8.61 9.54
CA LEU A 56 2.84 -8.26 8.83
C LEU A 56 2.03 -7.17 9.56
N GLU A 57 1.91 -7.27 10.89
CA GLU A 57 1.24 -6.28 11.75
C GLU A 57 1.87 -4.89 11.61
N ASN A 58 3.21 -4.81 11.65
CA ASN A 58 3.94 -3.56 11.47
C ASN A 58 3.77 -2.96 10.07
N ILE A 59 3.68 -3.79 9.03
CA ILE A 59 3.43 -3.32 7.65
C ILE A 59 2.01 -2.74 7.55
N VAL A 60 1.01 -3.44 8.10
CA VAL A 60 -0.39 -3.01 8.06
C VAL A 60 -0.67 -1.84 9.02
N GLY A 61 0.16 -1.64 10.05
CA GLY A 61 -0.02 -0.59 11.05
C GLY A 61 -1.27 -0.78 11.91
N ARG A 62 -1.72 -2.02 12.07
CA ARG A 62 -2.79 -2.44 13.00
C ARG A 62 -2.29 -3.64 13.80
N ASP A 63 -2.50 -3.59 15.12
CA ASP A 63 -2.47 -4.78 15.98
C ASP A 63 -3.67 -5.70 15.69
#